data_AF-A0A9W8HLK0-F1
#
_entry.id   AF-A0A9W8HLK0-F1
#
_cell.length_a   1.000
_cell.length_b   1.000
_cell.length_c   1.000
_cell.angle_alpha   90.00
_cell.angle_beta   90.00
_cell.angle_gamma   90.00
#
_symmetry.space_group_name_H-M   'P 1'
#
loop_
_entity.id
_entity.type
_entity.pdbx_description
1 polymer ?
#
loop_
_entity_poly.entity_id
_entity_poly.type
_entity_poly.pdbx_seq_one_letter_code
_entity_poly.pdbx_strand_id
1 'polypeptide(L)'
;MSIESGDVIRLIEQFLKENNLNNTLETLQNETGVSLNTVDDISAFKENILKGRWDAVLTSVEQACVPQDKRVELYEQIIIELAETQDITPARALLRQTEPMEILRTNDPD
;
A
#
# COMPACT_ATOMS: atom_id res chain seq x y z
N MET A 1 20.54 -24.28 0.93
CA MET A 1 19.72 -23.29 0.20
C MET A 1 18.29 -23.77 0.33
N SER A 2 17.59 -23.35 1.39
CA SER A 2 16.17 -23.72 1.57
C SER A 2 15.38 -22.70 0.77
N ILE A 3 14.66 -23.14 -0.25
CA ILE A 3 13.73 -22.26 -0.96
C ILE A 3 12.64 -21.92 0.07
N GLU A 4 12.48 -20.64 0.38
CA GLU A 4 11.40 -20.18 1.24
C GLU A 4 10.08 -20.42 0.51
N SER A 5 9.13 -21.05 1.18
CA SER A 5 7.83 -21.42 0.60
C SER A 5 7.10 -20.21 0.01
N GLY A 6 7.33 -19.03 0.59
CA GLY A 6 6.77 -17.76 0.13
C GLY A 6 7.28 -17.33 -1.26
N ASP A 7 8.53 -17.65 -1.62
CA ASP A 7 9.07 -17.28 -2.94
C ASP A 7 8.46 -18.11 -4.06
N VAL A 8 8.16 -19.39 -3.78
CA VAL A 8 7.45 -20.26 -4.74
C VAL A 8 6.02 -19.75 -4.97
N ILE A 9 5.34 -19.34 -3.90
CA ILE A 9 3.97 -18.80 -3.98
C ILE A 9 3.97 -17.50 -4.80
N ARG A 10 4.90 -16.58 -4.55
CA ARG A 10 5.05 -15.35 -5.34
C ARG A 10 5.31 -15.62 -6.82
N LEU A 11 6.08 -16.66 -7.15
CA LEU A 11 6.33 -17.05 -8.54
C LEU A 11 5.05 -17.55 -9.24
N ILE A 12 4.23 -18.30 -8.51
CA ILE A 12 2.92 -18.77 -8.99
C ILE A 12 1.97 -17.60 -9.17
N GLU A 13 1.91 -16.68 -8.19
CA GLU A 13 1.10 -15.46 -8.28
C GLU A 13 1.48 -14.59 -9.47
N GLN A 14 2.78 -14.43 -9.73
CA GLN A 14 3.27 -13.69 -10.90
C GLN A 14 2.79 -14.36 -12.20
N PHE A 15 2.91 -15.69 -12.31
CA PHE A 15 2.39 -16.43 -13.45
C PHE A 15 0.87 -16.22 -13.64
N LEU A 16 0.10 -16.25 -12.56
CA LEU A 16 -1.35 -16.01 -12.62
C LEU A 16 -1.67 -14.58 -13.09
N LYS A 17 -0.94 -13.57 -12.60
CA LYS A 17 -1.09 -12.16 -13.02
C LYS A 17 -0.76 -11.96 -14.50
N GLU A 18 0.36 -12.51 -14.97
CA GLU A 18 0.80 -12.39 -16.38
C GLU A 18 -0.17 -13.09 -17.36
N ASN A 19 -0.87 -14.12 -16.90
CA ASN A 19 -1.86 -14.85 -17.70
C ASN A 19 -3.31 -14.36 -17.51
N ASN A 20 -3.52 -13.23 -16.82
CA ASN A 20 -4.84 -12.66 -16.52
C ASN A 20 -5.79 -13.61 -15.74
N LEU A 21 -5.24 -14.51 -14.92
CA LEU A 21 -5.99 -15.46 -14.09
C LEU A 21 -6.35 -14.86 -12.73
N ASN A 22 -7.04 -13.72 -12.76
CA ASN A 22 -7.26 -12.87 -11.57
C ASN A 22 -8.07 -13.56 -10.45
N ASN A 23 -9.09 -14.36 -10.78
CA ASN A 23 -9.88 -15.07 -9.76
C ASN A 23 -9.04 -16.08 -8.98
N THR A 24 -8.14 -16.79 -9.68
CA THR A 24 -7.24 -17.77 -9.06
C THR A 24 -6.18 -17.07 -8.22
N LEU A 25 -5.68 -15.93 -8.70
CA LEU A 25 -4.72 -15.09 -7.98
C LEU A 25 -5.31 -14.64 -6.63
N GLU A 26 -6.52 -14.08 -6.63
CA GLU A 26 -7.20 -13.63 -5.41
C GLU A 26 -7.45 -14.79 -4.44
N THR A 27 -7.89 -15.94 -4.95
CA THR A 27 -8.13 -17.15 -4.12
C THR A 27 -6.84 -17.62 -3.45
N LEU A 28 -5.73 -17.67 -4.20
CA LEU A 28 -4.43 -18.10 -3.69
C LEU A 28 -3.88 -17.15 -2.62
N GLN A 29 -4.04 -15.84 -2.82
CA GLN A 29 -3.63 -14.82 -1.85
C GLN A 29 -4.44 -14.93 -0.55
N ASN A 30 -5.75 -15.16 -0.66
CA ASN A 30 -6.62 -15.36 0.50
C ASN A 30 -6.29 -16.63 1.30
N GLU A 31 -5.95 -17.74 0.62
CA GLU A 31 -5.60 -19.01 1.30
C GLU A 31 -4.21 -19.00 1.93
N THR A 32 -3.24 -18.40 1.26
CA THR A 32 -1.83 -18.43 1.70
C THR A 32 -1.46 -17.28 2.61
N GLY A 33 -2.23 -16.19 2.60
CA GLY A 33 -1.87 -14.93 3.27
C GLY A 33 -0.61 -14.27 2.69
N VAL A 34 -0.05 -14.82 1.62
CA VAL A 34 1.04 -14.25 0.85
C VAL A 34 0.39 -13.40 -0.23
N SER A 35 0.80 -12.16 -0.35
CA SER A 35 0.38 -11.28 -1.43
C SER A 35 1.55 -11.00 -2.35
N LEU A 36 1.24 -10.79 -3.62
CA LEU A 36 2.21 -10.36 -4.61
C LEU A 36 2.52 -8.88 -4.34
N ASN A 37 3.37 -8.60 -3.35
CA ASN A 37 3.87 -7.27 -3.00
C ASN A 37 4.86 -6.74 -4.05
N THR A 38 4.57 -6.97 -5.34
CA THR A 38 5.33 -6.39 -6.44
C THR A 38 4.70 -5.06 -6.78
N VAL A 39 5.42 -3.98 -6.49
CA VAL A 39 5.20 -2.74 -7.21
C VAL A 39 5.85 -2.94 -8.58
N ASP A 40 5.10 -2.70 -9.67
CA ASP A 40 5.58 -3.01 -11.04
C ASP A 40 6.92 -2.33 -11.37
N ASP A 41 7.20 -1.18 -10.73
CA ASP A 41 8.52 -0.56 -10.71
C ASP A 41 8.80 0.14 -9.37
N ILE A 42 9.71 -0.43 -8.58
CA ILE A 42 10.15 0.11 -7.27
C ILE A 42 10.81 1.50 -7.45
N SER A 43 11.51 1.72 -8.56
CA SER A 43 12.18 3.00 -8.84
C SER A 43 11.14 4.08 -9.12
N ALA A 44 10.14 3.76 -9.94
CA ALA A 44 9.01 4.66 -10.19
C ALA A 44 8.21 4.94 -8.92
N PHE A 45 8.00 3.93 -8.06
CA PHE A 45 7.34 4.11 -6.78
C PHE A 45 8.09 5.08 -5.86
N LYS A 46 9.41 4.88 -5.70
CA LYS A 46 10.26 5.80 -4.93
C LYS A 46 10.25 7.22 -5.50
N GLU A 47 10.32 7.34 -6.82
CA GLU A 47 10.27 8.64 -7.48
C GLU A 47 8.93 9.35 -7.25
N ASN A 48 7.81 8.61 -7.29
CA ASN A 48 6.48 9.16 -7.00
C ASN A 48 6.37 9.66 -5.55
N ILE A 49 6.94 8.95 -4.58
CA ILE A 49 7.01 9.40 -3.18
C ILE A 49 7.85 10.69 -3.09
N LEU A 50 9.06 10.70 -3.65
CA LEU A 50 9.96 11.86 -3.59
C LEU A 50 9.41 13.09 -4.30
N LYS A 51 8.52 12.91 -5.27
CA LYS A 51 7.86 13.99 -6.02
C LYS A 51 6.50 14.40 -5.45
N GLY A 52 6.04 13.80 -4.35
CA GLY A 52 4.73 14.07 -3.76
C GLY A 52 3.54 13.70 -4.65
N ARG A 53 3.70 12.72 -5.54
CA ARG A 53 2.62 12.24 -6.43
C ARG A 53 1.72 11.26 -5.69
N TRP A 54 1.03 11.75 -4.67
CA TRP A 54 0.33 10.91 -3.70
C TRP A 54 -0.78 10.06 -4.29
N ASP A 55 -1.50 10.50 -5.33
CA ASP A 55 -2.50 9.67 -6.02
C ASP A 55 -1.92 8.36 -6.57
N ALA A 56 -0.74 8.46 -7.21
CA ALA A 56 -0.05 7.30 -7.78
C ALA A 56 0.54 6.40 -6.69
N VAL A 57 1.05 6.99 -5.60
CA VAL A 57 1.56 6.26 -4.44
C VAL A 57 0.43 5.48 -3.76
N LEU A 58 -0.71 6.13 -3.49
CA LEU A 58 -1.88 5.50 -2.86
C LEU A 58 -2.43 4.36 -3.71
N THR A 59 -2.56 4.55 -5.03
CA THR A 59 -2.96 3.47 -5.94
C THR A 59 -2.01 2.26 -5.89
N SER A 60 -0.70 2.52 -5.81
CA SER A 60 0.30 1.45 -5.69
C SER A 60 0.25 0.74 -4.34
N VAL A 61 -0.05 1.50 -3.26
CA VAL A 61 -0.15 0.98 -1.89
C VAL A 61 -1.45 0.22 -1.66
N GLU A 62 -2.55 0.54 -2.36
CA GLU A 62 -3.77 -0.28 -2.34
C GLU A 62 -3.55 -1.67 -2.94
N GLN A 63 -2.72 -1.76 -3.99
CA GLN A 63 -2.40 -3.02 -4.64
C GLN A 63 -1.35 -3.83 -3.87
N ALA A 64 -0.51 -3.17 -3.08
CA ALA A 64 0.51 -3.82 -2.27
C ALA A 64 -0.01 -4.06 -0.85
N CYS A 65 0.20 -5.26 -0.30
CA CYS A 65 -0.09 -5.50 1.12
C CYS A 65 1.02 -4.90 1.99
N VAL A 66 0.98 -3.58 2.14
CA VAL A 66 1.91 -2.82 2.98
C VAL A 66 1.51 -3.01 4.45
N PRO A 67 2.46 -3.25 5.37
CA PRO A 67 2.18 -3.32 6.80
C PRO A 67 1.45 -2.07 7.31
N GLN A 68 0.55 -2.27 8.27
CA GLN A 68 -0.32 -1.22 8.81
C GLN A 68 0.47 0.00 9.34
N ASP A 69 1.53 -0.23 10.12
CA ASP A 69 2.39 0.82 10.67
C ASP A 69 2.98 1.73 9.57
N LYS A 70 3.37 1.13 8.44
CA LYS A 70 3.91 1.86 7.29
C LYS A 70 2.86 2.61 6.49
N ARG A 71 1.61 2.14 6.49
CA ARG A 71 0.50 2.92 5.95
C ARG A 71 0.24 4.15 6.82
N VAL A 72 0.23 4.00 8.15
CA VAL A 72 0.02 5.14 9.06
C VAL A 72 1.05 6.24 8.82
N GLU A 73 2.36 5.90 8.79
CA GLU A 73 3.44 6.85 8.48
C GLU A 73 3.25 7.55 7.11
N LEU A 74 2.81 6.82 6.09
CA LEU A 74 2.56 7.38 4.76
C LEU A 74 1.40 8.38 4.77
N TYR A 75 0.26 8.00 5.35
CA TYR A 75 -0.91 8.88 5.40
C TYR A 75 -0.62 10.14 6.24
N GLU A 76 0.17 10.02 7.31
CA GLU A 76 0.64 11.17 8.09
C GLU A 76 1.44 12.15 7.21
N GLN A 77 2.43 11.66 6.47
CA GLN A 77 3.22 12.49 5.56
C GLN A 77 2.37 13.20 4.50
N ILE A 78 1.40 12.49 3.91
CA ILE A 78 0.47 13.07 2.92
C ILE A 78 -0.33 14.23 3.54
N ILE A 79 -0.84 14.04 4.76
CA ILE A 79 -1.64 15.05 5.46
C ILE A 79 -0.78 16.27 5.81
N ILE A 80 0.47 16.08 6.24
CA ILE A 80 1.41 17.17 6.53
C ILE A 80 1.66 18.00 5.26
N GLU A 81 1.96 17.36 4.13
CA GLU A 81 2.21 18.07 2.86
C GLU A 81 0.95 18.79 2.33
N LEU A 82 -0.24 18.20 2.47
CA LEU A 82 -1.50 18.86 2.12
C LEU A 82 -1.78 20.07 3.03
N ALA A 83 -1.42 19.99 4.31
CA ALA A 83 -1.53 21.12 5.23
C ALA A 83 -0.55 22.25 4.89
N GLU A 84 0.68 21.93 4.49
CA GLU A 84 1.68 22.90 4.04
C GLU A 84 1.28 23.60 2.74
N THR A 85 0.65 22.88 1.80
CA THR A 85 0.13 23.44 0.54
C THR A 85 -1.20 24.21 0.70
N GLN A 86 -1.69 24.38 1.94
CA GLN A 86 -2.98 25.00 2.30
C GLN A 86 -4.23 24.30 1.77
N ASP A 87 -4.13 23.08 1.26
CA ASP A 87 -5.30 22.32 0.78
C ASP A 87 -5.94 21.52 1.94
N ILE A 88 -6.66 22.26 2.79
CA ILE A 88 -7.21 21.73 4.05
C ILE A 88 -8.39 20.77 3.82
N THR A 89 -9.09 20.87 2.68
CA THR A 89 -10.26 20.03 2.41
C THR A 89 -9.88 18.57 2.17
N PRO A 90 -8.93 18.25 1.26
CA PRO A 90 -8.40 16.90 1.10
C PRO A 90 -7.73 16.36 2.36
N ALA A 91 -6.94 17.18 3.06
CA ALA A 91 -6.26 16.79 4.30
C ALA A 91 -7.27 16.32 5.37
N ARG A 92 -8.36 17.08 5.56
CA ARG A 92 -9.42 16.72 6.51
C ARG A 92 -10.19 15.46 6.11
N ALA A 93 -10.41 15.25 4.81
CA ALA A 93 -11.07 14.05 4.32
C ALA A 93 -10.22 12.82 4.63
N LEU A 94 -8.92 12.86 4.32
CA LEU A 94 -7.98 11.78 4.61
C LEU A 94 -7.88 11.51 6.11
N LEU A 95 -7.75 12.55 6.94
CA LEU A 95 -7.66 12.41 8.40
C LEU A 95 -8.90 11.75 9.03
N ARG A 96 -10.10 12.00 8.48
CA ARG A 96 -11.36 11.55 9.08
C ARG A 96 -11.95 10.28 8.49
N GLN A 97 -11.58 9.93 7.26
CA GLN A 97 -12.26 8.87 6.50
C GLN A 97 -11.36 7.67 6.22
N THR A 98 -10.10 7.68 6.66
CA THR A 98 -9.14 6.61 6.39
C THR A 98 -8.89 5.78 7.64
N GLU A 99 -8.96 4.46 7.49
CA GLU A 99 -8.72 3.47 8.56
C GLU A 99 -7.36 3.69 9.27
N PRO A 100 -6.24 3.98 8.58
CA PRO A 100 -4.95 4.23 9.23
C PRO A 100 -4.98 5.41 10.23
N MET A 101 -5.75 6.45 9.94
CA MET A 101 -5.86 7.63 10.81
C MET A 101 -6.78 7.35 12.02
N GLU A 102 -7.76 6.47 11.89
CA GLU A 102 -8.55 6.01 13.03
C GLU A 102 -7.73 5.14 14.00
N ILE A 103 -6.84 4.31 13.45
CA ILE A 103 -5.88 3.52 14.22
C ILE A 103 -4.93 4.45 14.98
N LEU A 104 -4.38 5.46 14.31
CA LEU A 104 -3.49 6.45 14.93
C LEU A 104 -4.18 7.14 16.12
N ARG A 105 -5.43 7.62 15.93
CA ARG A 105 -6.25 8.23 16.99
C ARG A 105 -6.47 7.29 18.19
N THR A 106 -6.55 5.99 17.96
CA THR A 106 -6.83 5.00 19.00
C THR A 106 -5.57 4.60 19.76
N ASN A 107 -4.42 4.55 19.06
CA ASN A 107 -3.14 4.14 19.63
C ASN A 107 -2.39 5.29 20.32
N ASP A 108 -2.55 6.53 19.85
CA ASP A 108 -2.06 7.76 20.49
C ASP A 108 -3.22 8.74 20.72
N PRO A 109 -4.08 8.50 21.72
CA PRO A 109 -5.06 9.48 22.17
C PRO A 109 -4.36 10.49 23.07
N ASP A 110 -4.22 11.74 22.61
CA ASP A 110 -3.98 12.88 23.52
C ASP A 110 -5.13 13.04 24.53
#